data_AF-A0A1A2RYS0-F1
#
_entry.id   AF-A0A1A2RYS0-F1
#
_cell.length_a   1.000
_cell.length_b   1.000
_cell.length_c   1.000
_cell.angle_alpha   90.00
_cell.angle_beta   90.00
_cell.angle_gamma   90.00
#
_symmetry.space_group_name_H-M   'P 1'
#
loop_
_entity.id
_entity.type
_entity.pdbx_description
1 polymer ?
#
loop_
_entity_poly.entity_id
_entity_poly.type
_entity_poly.pdbx_seq_one_letter_code
_entity_poly.pdbx_strand_id
1 'polypeptide(L)'
;MSELSNPVGHAVSDVCVRADVEALLRRFYGRVMADDVLAEPFTELRLTGLESHIPVMADFWETVLFRAGLYKGSALHAHRRVHQRVPLSSRHFVRWLTMWTDTVDAMFRGPNAERAKIQGARIAWAMHRRLTGSDTPELDILVAR
;
A
#
# COMPACT_ATOMS: atom_id res chain seq x y z
N MET A 1 0.05 -0.90 -46.36
CA MET A 1 1.05 -1.41 -45.39
C MET A 1 0.83 -0.61 -44.12
N SER A 2 -0.07 -1.05 -43.22
CA SER A 2 0.24 -1.88 -42.03
C SER A 2 1.64 -1.56 -41.48
N GLU A 3 1.80 -1.13 -40.24
CA GLU A 3 1.32 -1.84 -39.06
C GLU A 3 0.81 -0.90 -37.95
N LEU A 4 -0.41 -1.18 -37.47
CA LEU A 4 -0.88 -0.77 -36.16
C LEU A 4 -0.15 -1.63 -35.13
N SER A 5 0.77 -1.05 -34.36
CA SER A 5 1.32 -1.73 -33.18
C SER A 5 0.22 -1.94 -32.15
N ASN A 6 -0.25 -3.19 -32.10
CA ASN A 6 -1.13 -3.76 -31.09
C ASN A 6 -0.54 -3.51 -29.68
N PRO A 7 -1.29 -2.99 -28.70
CA PRO A 7 -0.82 -2.98 -27.33
C PRO A 7 -0.83 -4.43 -26.84
N VAL A 8 0.36 -5.03 -26.70
CA VAL A 8 0.52 -6.32 -26.02
C VAL A 8 0.03 -6.12 -24.58
N GLY A 9 -1.22 -6.52 -24.33
CA GLY A 9 -1.74 -6.69 -22.98
C GLY A 9 -0.83 -7.67 -22.28
N HIS A 10 0.06 -7.15 -21.42
CA HIS A 10 0.93 -8.00 -20.61
C HIS A 10 0.03 -8.89 -19.78
N ALA A 11 0.21 -10.20 -19.90
CA ALA A 11 -0.45 -11.16 -19.04
C ALA A 11 -0.12 -10.79 -17.59
N VAL A 12 -1.16 -10.43 -16.83
CA VAL A 12 -1.00 -9.98 -15.44
C VAL A 12 -0.64 -11.21 -14.59
N SER A 13 0.59 -11.28 -14.10
CA SER A 13 1.12 -12.38 -13.28
C SER A 13 0.86 -12.16 -11.79
N ASP A 14 1.10 -13.17 -10.96
CA ASP A 14 1.07 -13.00 -9.49
C ASP A 14 2.35 -12.32 -8.98
N VAL A 15 2.34 -11.90 -7.71
CA VAL A 15 3.52 -11.36 -7.01
C VAL A 15 4.38 -12.53 -6.49
N CYS A 16 5.60 -12.69 -7.00
CA CYS A 16 6.42 -13.89 -6.72
C CYS A 16 7.78 -13.57 -6.10
N VAL A 17 8.38 -12.44 -6.47
CA VAL A 17 9.74 -12.09 -6.04
C VAL A 17 9.81 -10.67 -5.51
N ARG A 18 10.91 -10.33 -4.83
CA ARG A 18 11.16 -8.98 -4.32
C ARG A 18 11.01 -7.89 -5.38
N ALA A 19 11.47 -8.15 -6.61
CA ALA A 19 11.34 -7.19 -7.71
C ALA A 19 9.87 -6.82 -8.00
N ASP A 20 8.94 -7.78 -7.89
CA ASP A 20 7.50 -7.53 -8.05
C ASP A 20 6.97 -6.67 -6.91
N VAL A 21 7.38 -6.96 -5.67
CA VAL A 21 7.00 -6.20 -4.48
C VAL A 21 7.49 -4.75 -4.59
N GLU A 22 8.75 -4.55 -4.98
CA GLU A 22 9.30 -3.22 -5.16
C GLU A 22 8.64 -2.45 -6.31
N ALA A 23 8.31 -3.12 -7.42
CA ALA A 23 7.57 -2.51 -8.53
C ALA A 23 6.16 -2.07 -8.09
N LEU A 24 5.45 -2.92 -7.34
CA LEU A 24 4.16 -2.61 -6.73
C LEU A 24 4.27 -1.37 -5.84
N LEU A 25 5.27 -1.33 -4.97
CA LEU A 25 5.47 -0.23 -4.02
C LEU A 25 5.83 1.07 -4.71
N ARG A 26 6.69 1.06 -5.73
CA ARG A 26 7.02 2.26 -6.51
C ARG A 26 5.78 2.82 -7.20
N ARG A 27 4.95 1.98 -7.84
CA ARG A 27 3.69 2.43 -8.45
C ARG A 27 2.74 2.98 -7.38
N PHE A 28 2.60 2.29 -6.25
CA PHE A 28 1.72 2.69 -5.17
C PHE A 28 2.12 4.04 -4.58
N TYR A 29 3.37 4.19 -4.15
CA TYR A 29 3.85 5.44 -3.55
C TYR A 29 3.86 6.61 -4.53
N GLY A 30 4.13 6.35 -5.82
CA GLY A 30 3.99 7.37 -6.86
C GLY A 30 2.56 7.94 -6.94
N ARG A 31 1.54 7.09 -6.79
CA ARG A 31 0.13 7.54 -6.73
C ARG A 31 -0.20 8.25 -5.42
N VAL A 32 0.25 7.70 -4.29
CA VAL A 32 -0.03 8.24 -2.94
C VAL A 32 0.53 9.64 -2.77
N MET A 33 1.74 9.91 -3.26
CA MET A 33 2.39 11.21 -3.13
C MET A 33 1.74 12.31 -3.97
N ALA A 34 0.95 11.94 -4.98
CA ALA A 34 0.23 12.85 -5.85
C ALA A 34 -1.26 12.99 -5.50
N ASP A 35 -1.73 12.32 -4.45
CA ASP A 35 -3.14 12.29 -4.07
C ASP A 35 -3.50 13.41 -3.10
N ASP A 36 -4.57 14.16 -3.38
CA ASP A 36 -4.97 15.32 -2.57
C ASP A 36 -5.35 14.97 -1.11
N VAL A 37 -5.72 13.71 -0.82
CA VAL A 37 -6.03 13.28 0.55
C VAL A 37 -4.77 12.76 1.25
N LEU A 38 -3.89 12.06 0.53
CA LEU A 38 -2.74 11.39 1.14
C LEU A 38 -1.46 12.22 1.10
N ALA A 39 -1.33 13.22 0.22
CA ALA A 39 -0.08 13.95 0.02
C ALA A 39 0.48 14.54 1.33
N GLU A 40 -0.38 15.14 2.17
CA GLU A 40 0.04 15.79 3.41
C GLU A 40 0.67 14.80 4.42
N PRO A 41 0.02 13.68 4.82
CA PRO A 41 0.64 12.64 5.65
C PRO A 41 2.00 12.12 5.16
N PHE A 42 2.21 12.11 3.84
CA PHE A 42 3.42 11.61 3.20
C PHE A 42 4.49 12.68 2.94
N THR A 43 4.30 13.92 3.40
CA THR A 43 5.23 15.04 3.16
C THR A 43 6.65 14.76 3.66
N GLU A 44 6.80 14.17 4.84
CA GLU A 44 8.14 13.84 5.39
C GLU A 44 8.84 12.82 4.50
N LEU A 45 8.14 11.77 4.08
CA LEU A 45 8.68 10.76 3.18
C LEU A 45 9.10 11.38 1.83
N ARG A 46 8.31 12.34 1.31
CA ARG A 46 8.65 13.05 0.09
C ARG A 46 9.97 13.84 0.23
N LEU A 47 10.25 14.38 1.41
CA LEU A 47 11.48 15.11 1.70
C LEU A 47 12.68 14.18 1.91
N THR A 48 12.49 13.03 2.57
CA THR A 48 13.57 12.04 2.81
C THR A 48 13.89 11.18 1.60
N GLY A 49 13.00 11.17 0.60
CA GLY A 49 13.15 10.44 -0.65
C GLY A 49 12.52 9.04 -0.62
N LEU A 50 11.85 8.68 -1.72
CA LEU A 50 11.18 7.39 -1.85
C LEU A 50 12.15 6.20 -1.89
N GLU A 51 13.29 6.36 -2.57
CA GLU A 51 14.22 5.24 -2.80
C GLU A 51 14.86 4.70 -1.51
N SER A 52 15.02 5.52 -0.47
CA SER A 52 15.49 5.06 0.84
C SER A 52 14.42 4.28 1.63
N HIS A 53 13.14 4.49 1.29
CA HIS A 53 11.98 3.88 1.95
C HIS A 53 11.54 2.56 1.30
N ILE A 54 11.72 2.43 -0.02
CA ILE A 54 11.34 1.21 -0.76
C ILE A 54 11.95 -0.06 -0.14
N PRO A 55 13.25 -0.12 0.23
CA PRO A 55 13.80 -1.34 0.82
C PRO A 55 13.12 -1.75 2.14
N VAL A 56 12.80 -0.78 3.00
CA VAL A 56 12.12 -1.03 4.28
C VAL A 56 10.70 -1.56 4.07
N MET A 57 9.99 -1.00 3.10
CA MET A 57 8.63 -1.43 2.79
C MET A 57 8.59 -2.75 2.02
N ALA A 58 9.60 -3.04 1.21
CA ALA A 58 9.76 -4.33 0.59
C ALA A 58 10.00 -5.41 1.66
N ASP A 59 10.84 -5.17 2.67
CA ASP A 59 11.01 -6.08 3.81
C ASP A 59 9.70 -6.30 4.57
N PHE A 60 8.90 -5.23 4.75
CA PHE A 60 7.58 -5.31 5.36
C PHE A 60 6.65 -6.22 4.57
N TRP A 61 6.50 -5.97 3.27
CA TRP A 61 5.57 -6.72 2.43
C TRP A 61 6.05 -8.14 2.13
N GLU A 62 7.34 -8.42 2.04
CA GLU A 62 7.85 -9.79 1.97
C GLU A 62 7.59 -10.57 3.27
N THR A 63 7.67 -9.92 4.43
CA THR A 63 7.20 -10.53 5.69
C THR A 63 5.69 -10.81 5.65
N VAL A 64 4.88 -9.89 5.13
CA VAL A 64 3.42 -10.04 5.07
C VAL A 64 2.98 -11.12 4.07
N LEU A 65 3.57 -11.13 2.87
CA LEU A 65 3.16 -11.99 1.77
C LEU A 65 3.78 -13.37 1.85
N PHE A 66 5.09 -13.42 2.14
CA PHE A 66 5.91 -14.62 2.02
C PHE A 66 6.38 -15.17 3.38
N ARG A 67 6.05 -14.49 4.49
CA ARG A 67 6.52 -14.84 5.84
C ARG A 67 8.05 -14.83 5.96
N ALA A 68 8.71 -13.97 5.19
CA ALA A 68 10.17 -13.90 5.12
C ALA A 68 10.84 -13.45 6.44
N GLY A 69 10.12 -12.76 7.32
CA GLY A 69 10.62 -12.32 8.63
C GLY A 69 11.70 -11.24 8.54
N LEU A 70 11.77 -10.49 7.45
CA LEU A 70 12.78 -9.46 7.18
C LEU A 70 12.51 -8.16 7.96
N TYR A 71 11.26 -7.69 7.97
CA TYR A 71 10.88 -6.49 8.70
C TYR A 71 10.96 -6.66 10.22
N LYS A 72 11.78 -5.82 10.87
CA LYS A 72 11.97 -5.78 12.34
C LYS A 72 11.45 -4.49 13.00
N GLY A 73 10.88 -3.58 12.22
CA GLY A 73 10.40 -2.29 12.71
C GLY A 73 9.05 -2.36 13.42
N SER A 74 8.58 -1.21 13.90
CA SER A 74 7.22 -1.05 14.41
C SER A 74 6.43 -0.09 13.52
N ALA A 75 5.62 -0.65 12.62
CA ALA A 75 4.78 0.13 11.72
C ALA A 75 3.86 1.08 12.47
N LEU A 76 3.26 0.64 13.59
CA LEU A 76 2.41 1.50 14.42
C LEU A 76 3.19 2.69 14.98
N HIS A 77 4.43 2.49 15.45
CA HIS A 77 5.23 3.59 16.00
C HIS A 77 5.52 4.66 14.95
N ALA A 78 5.84 4.24 13.72
CA ALA A 78 6.00 5.17 12.60
C ALA A 78 4.71 5.95 12.31
N HIS A 79 3.55 5.28 12.26
CA HIS A 79 2.28 5.94 11.97
C HIS A 79 1.77 6.81 13.14
N ARG A 80 2.13 6.51 14.39
CA ARG A 80 1.88 7.40 15.54
C ARG A 80 2.60 8.73 15.39
N ARG A 81 3.87 8.72 14.95
CA ARG A 81 4.62 9.95 14.68
C ARG A 81 3.97 10.78 13.56
N VAL A 82 3.47 10.12 12.51
CA VAL A 82 2.70 10.80 11.47
C VAL A 82 1.42 11.39 12.04
N HIS A 83 0.62 10.59 12.77
CA HIS A 83 -0.66 11.01 13.37
C HIS A 83 -0.51 12.20 14.33
N GLN A 84 0.60 12.27 15.08
CA GLN A 84 0.91 13.41 15.96
C GLN A 84 1.16 14.72 15.19
N ARG A 85 1.67 14.65 13.96
CA ARG A 85 1.93 15.82 13.11
C ARG A 85 0.74 16.16 12.22
N VAL A 86 0.11 15.13 11.65
CA VAL A 86 -1.02 15.20 10.75
C VAL A 86 -2.04 14.15 11.21
N PRO A 87 -3.12 14.55 11.91
CA PRO A 87 -4.11 13.62 12.44
C PRO A 87 -4.74 12.74 11.34
N LEU A 88 -4.31 11.48 11.30
CA LEU A 88 -4.84 10.48 10.39
C LEU A 88 -6.28 10.12 10.78
N SER A 89 -7.21 10.41 9.87
CA SER A 89 -8.63 10.10 9.97
C SER A 89 -9.04 8.91 9.08
N SER A 90 -10.26 8.41 9.26
CA SER A 90 -10.88 7.39 8.41
C SER A 90 -10.74 7.67 6.91
N ARG A 91 -10.92 8.92 6.48
CA ARG A 91 -10.77 9.36 5.08
C ARG A 91 -9.41 8.98 4.49
N HIS A 92 -8.34 9.11 5.27
CA HIS A 92 -6.99 8.75 4.84
C HIS A 92 -6.84 7.24 4.67
N PHE A 93 -7.30 6.45 5.63
CA PHE A 93 -7.20 4.99 5.57
C PHE A 93 -8.06 4.40 4.46
N VAL A 94 -9.28 4.91 4.27
CA VAL A 94 -10.16 4.53 3.14
C VAL A 94 -9.46 4.82 1.81
N ARG A 95 -8.92 6.04 1.63
CA ARG A 95 -8.24 6.41 0.39
C ARG A 95 -6.99 5.59 0.12
N TRP A 96 -6.19 5.35 1.15
CA TRP A 96 -4.98 4.53 1.08
C TRP A 96 -5.33 3.09 0.67
N LEU A 97 -6.36 2.49 1.28
CA LEU A 97 -6.77 1.12 0.99
C LEU A 97 -7.36 0.99 -0.42
N THR A 98 -8.20 1.93 -0.86
CA THR A 98 -8.68 1.95 -2.25
C THR A 98 -7.51 2.03 -3.23
N MET A 99 -6.57 2.94 -2.99
CA MET A 99 -5.41 3.10 -3.87
C MET A 99 -4.50 1.87 -3.87
N TRP A 100 -4.34 1.20 -2.73
CA TRP A 100 -3.58 -0.03 -2.61
C TRP A 100 -4.21 -1.14 -3.46
N THR A 101 -5.49 -1.42 -3.25
CA THR A 101 -6.27 -2.41 -3.98
C THR A 101 -6.23 -2.14 -5.50
N ASP A 102 -6.50 -0.91 -5.92
CA ASP A 102 -6.45 -0.52 -7.34
C ASP A 102 -5.06 -0.73 -7.94
N THR A 103 -4.00 -0.50 -7.17
CA THR A 103 -2.62 -0.66 -7.66
C THR A 103 -2.28 -2.14 -7.83
N VAL A 104 -2.70 -2.98 -6.88
CA VAL A 104 -2.54 -4.43 -6.97
C VAL A 104 -3.31 -4.97 -8.18
N ASP A 105 -4.60 -4.65 -8.32
CA ASP A 105 -5.45 -5.16 -9.40
C ASP A 105 -5.00 -4.70 -10.80
N ALA A 106 -4.35 -3.53 -10.89
CA ALA A 106 -3.79 -3.01 -12.13
C ALA A 106 -2.47 -3.70 -12.53
N MET A 107 -1.75 -4.33 -11.61
CA MET A 107 -0.40 -4.86 -11.85
C MET A 107 -0.29 -6.37 -11.73
N PHE A 108 -1.09 -6.99 -10.85
CA PHE A 108 -0.93 -8.39 -10.48
C PHE A 108 -2.28 -9.09 -10.31
N ARG A 109 -2.28 -10.41 -10.53
CA ARG A 109 -3.42 -11.31 -10.32
C ARG A 109 -2.91 -12.64 -9.81
N GLY A 110 -3.59 -13.20 -8.81
CA GLY A 110 -3.25 -14.50 -8.25
C GLY A 110 -3.30 -14.52 -6.71
N PRO A 111 -3.00 -15.66 -6.09
CA PRO A 111 -3.08 -15.82 -4.63
C PRO A 111 -2.31 -14.78 -3.81
N ASN A 112 -1.12 -14.35 -4.23
CA ASN A 112 -0.34 -13.36 -3.49
C ASN A 112 -0.86 -11.93 -3.70
N ALA A 113 -1.38 -11.61 -4.89
CA ALA A 113 -2.11 -10.36 -5.13
C ALA A 113 -3.37 -10.27 -4.25
N GLU A 114 -4.18 -11.33 -4.17
CA GLU A 114 -5.34 -11.37 -3.27
C GLU A 114 -4.92 -11.26 -1.80
N ARG A 115 -3.85 -11.96 -1.40
CA ARG A 115 -3.28 -11.84 -0.06
C ARG A 115 -2.85 -10.40 0.25
N ALA A 116 -2.23 -9.70 -0.71
CA ALA A 116 -1.81 -8.32 -0.55
C ALA A 116 -2.99 -7.39 -0.24
N LYS A 117 -4.13 -7.57 -0.93
CA LYS A 117 -5.37 -6.81 -0.68
C LYS A 117 -5.94 -7.13 0.70
N ILE A 118 -6.09 -8.40 1.03
CA ILE A 118 -6.64 -8.85 2.34
C ILE A 118 -5.80 -8.33 3.50
N GLN A 119 -4.47 -8.44 3.40
CA GLN A 119 -3.57 -7.97 4.46
C GLN A 119 -3.56 -6.43 4.53
N GLY A 120 -3.56 -5.74 3.38
CA GLY A 120 -3.69 -4.29 3.32
C GLY A 120 -4.94 -3.80 4.06
N ALA A 121 -6.09 -4.46 3.85
CA ALA A 121 -7.34 -4.14 4.52
C ALA A 121 -7.25 -4.33 6.05
N ARG A 122 -6.74 -5.48 6.50
CA ARG A 122 -6.54 -5.78 7.93
C ARG A 122 -5.59 -4.79 8.61
N ILE A 123 -4.50 -4.45 7.95
CA ILE A 123 -3.51 -3.49 8.44
C ILE A 123 -4.14 -2.10 8.55
N ALA A 124 -4.83 -1.63 7.51
CA ALA A 124 -5.48 -0.31 7.51
C ALA A 124 -6.50 -0.18 8.64
N TRP A 125 -7.36 -1.19 8.81
CA TRP A 125 -8.36 -1.24 9.87
C TRP A 125 -7.73 -1.23 11.27
N ALA A 126 -6.76 -2.12 11.51
CA ALA A 126 -6.08 -2.22 12.80
C ALA A 126 -5.30 -0.94 13.13
N MET A 127 -4.67 -0.32 12.13
CA MET A 127 -3.91 0.91 12.30
C MET A 127 -4.85 2.09 12.62
N HIS A 128 -5.96 2.23 11.89
CA HIS A 128 -6.98 3.24 12.16
C HIS A 128 -7.42 3.15 13.63
N ARG A 129 -7.96 2.00 14.05
CA ARG A 129 -8.47 1.80 15.41
C ARG A 129 -7.42 2.08 16.49
N ARG A 130 -6.16 1.70 16.26
CA ARG A 130 -5.06 1.91 17.22
C ARG A 130 -4.55 3.35 17.30
N LEU A 131 -4.85 4.18 16.30
CA LEU A 131 -4.48 5.59 16.28
C LEU A 131 -5.62 6.51 16.71
N THR A 132 -6.84 6.23 16.27
CA THR A 132 -8.01 7.09 16.53
C THR A 132 -8.84 6.66 17.73
N GLY A 133 -8.73 5.39 18.15
CA GLY A 133 -9.54 4.81 19.22
C GLY A 133 -10.98 4.47 18.81
N SER A 134 -11.32 4.62 17.52
CA SER A 134 -12.67 4.37 17.00
C SER A 134 -12.68 3.38 15.84
N ASP A 135 -13.83 2.74 15.63
CA ASP A 135 -14.13 1.99 14.40
C ASP A 135 -14.67 2.95 13.32
N THR A 136 -14.80 2.46 12.10
CA THR A 136 -15.27 3.25 10.95
C THR A 136 -16.03 2.34 9.98
N PRO A 137 -17.35 2.54 9.81
CA PRO A 137 -18.18 1.71 8.94
C PRO A 137 -17.65 1.60 7.50
N GLU A 138 -17.06 2.67 6.97
CA GLU A 138 -16.50 2.71 5.62
C GLU A 138 -15.32 1.74 5.46
N LEU A 139 -14.48 1.61 6.48
CA LEU A 139 -13.39 0.62 6.48
C LEU A 139 -13.93 -0.79 6.70
N ASP A 140 -14.95 -0.96 7.55
CA ASP A 140 -15.57 -2.27 7.77
C ASP A 140 -16.15 -2.83 6.46
N ILE A 141 -16.81 -1.98 5.66
CA ILE A 141 -17.33 -2.34 4.33
C ILE A 141 -16.20 -2.74 3.37
N LEU A 142 -15.05 -2.06 3.41
CA LEU A 142 -13.91 -2.38 2.54
C LEU A 142 -13.18 -3.65 2.98
N VAL A 143 -13.14 -3.95 4.27
CA VAL A 143 -12.51 -5.15 4.83
C VAL A 143 -13.39 -6.40 4.66
N ALA A 144 -14.71 -6.24 4.60
CA ALA A 144 -15.66 -7.34 4.44
C ALA A 144 -15.80 -7.86 3.00
N ARG A 145 -15.15 -7.22 2.03
CA ARG A 145 -15.10 -7.64 0.62
C ARG A 145 -13.97 -8.63 0.39
#